data_AF-A0A2D5UDY9-F1
#
_entry.id   AF-A0A2D5UDY9-F1
#
_cell.length_a   1.000
_cell.length_b   1.000
_cell.length_c   1.000
_cell.angle_alpha   90.00
_cell.angle_beta   90.00
_cell.angle_gamma   90.00
#
_symmetry.space_group_name_H-M   'P 1'
#
loop_
_entity.id
_entity.type
_entity.pdbx_description
1 polymer ?
#
loop_
_entity_poly.entity_id
_entity_poly.type
_entity_poly.pdbx_seq_one_letter_code
_entity_poly.pdbx_strand_id
1 'polypeptide(L)'
;MRENGVTADLVAPENREEALDFYRTIDIYLCTSRFEGGPLPVIEAMAAGCVVVSTRVGFVPEVINSDEVGILCPVNSAEPFEGALMDLIQNPRKRIEMGSRAADHIKRNWGWGHDRGRIITAYEAVAQDPPTPIGFQILRALLSCLAGIIFAGRRKR
;
A
#
# COMPACT_ATOMS: atom_id res chain seq x y z
N MET A 1 -5.64 30.49 2.19
CA MET A 1 -6.88 31.29 1.95
C MET A 1 -7.83 31.06 3.12
N ARG A 2 -8.59 32.08 3.55
CA ARG A 2 -9.63 31.92 4.58
C ARG A 2 -11.00 31.95 3.91
N GLU A 3 -11.70 30.83 3.91
CA GLU A 3 -13.07 30.73 3.40
C GLU A 3 -13.88 29.96 4.45
N ASN A 4 -15.05 30.48 4.82
CA ASN A 4 -15.95 29.87 5.82
C ASN A 4 -15.32 29.55 7.20
N GLY A 5 -14.30 30.32 7.63
CA GLY A 5 -13.61 30.11 8.90
C GLY A 5 -12.53 29.01 8.87
N VAL A 6 -12.32 28.37 7.72
CA VAL A 6 -11.24 27.40 7.49
C VAL A 6 -9.99 28.15 7.02
N THR A 7 -8.84 27.86 7.63
CA THR A 7 -7.54 28.31 7.12
C THR A 7 -6.91 27.17 6.34
N ALA A 8 -6.54 27.43 5.10
CA ALA A 8 -5.81 26.48 4.27
C ALA A 8 -4.37 26.99 4.06
N ASP A 9 -3.42 26.17 4.53
CA ASP A 9 -1.99 26.37 4.38
C ASP A 9 -1.42 25.32 3.42
N LEU A 10 -0.56 25.75 2.50
CA LEU A 10 0.19 24.85 1.64
C LEU A 10 1.52 24.53 2.33
N VAL A 11 1.74 23.26 2.64
CA VAL A 11 2.97 22.77 3.24
C VAL A 11 3.66 21.83 2.26
N ALA A 12 4.95 22.05 2.00
CA ALA A 12 5.76 21.25 1.10
C ALA A 12 7.07 20.90 1.84
N PRO A 13 7.11 19.77 2.60
CA PRO A 13 8.33 19.31 3.25
C PRO A 13 9.45 19.08 2.23
N GLU A 14 10.66 19.57 2.49
CA GLU A 14 11.77 19.48 1.54
C GLU A 14 12.48 18.13 1.59
N ASN A 15 12.34 17.43 2.71
CA ASN A 15 13.01 16.16 2.96
C ASN A 15 12.13 15.23 3.81
N ARG A 16 12.63 14.00 4.01
CA ARG A 16 11.91 12.95 4.74
C ARG A 16 11.73 13.27 6.22
N GLU A 17 12.68 13.95 6.86
CA GLU A 17 12.60 14.28 8.28
C GLU A 17 11.51 15.31 8.54
N GLU A 18 11.45 16.35 7.71
CA GLU A 18 10.36 17.34 7.73
C GLU A 18 9.00 16.71 7.44
N ALA A 19 8.91 15.77 6.50
CA ALA A 19 7.66 15.07 6.23
C ALA A 19 7.18 14.27 7.45
N LEU A 20 8.08 13.58 8.15
CA LEU A 20 7.77 12.85 9.37
C LEU A 20 7.35 13.78 10.52
N ASP A 21 8.03 14.90 10.70
CA ASP A 21 7.65 15.90 11.69
C ASP A 21 6.31 16.52 11.36
N PHE A 22 6.02 16.74 10.07
CA PHE A 22 4.73 17.25 9.63
C PHE A 22 3.60 16.28 9.97
N TYR A 23 3.75 14.97 9.74
CA TYR A 23 2.74 13.98 10.14
C TYR A 23 2.43 14.05 11.64
N ARG A 24 3.42 14.30 12.50
CA ARG A 24 3.21 14.43 13.96
C ARG A 24 2.35 15.64 14.34
N THR A 25 2.19 16.61 13.45
CA THR A 25 1.31 17.78 13.66
C THR A 25 -0.12 17.55 13.16
N ILE A 26 -0.39 16.43 12.49
CA ILE A 26 -1.68 16.13 11.86
C ILE A 26 -2.56 15.27 12.79
N ASP A 27 -3.75 15.76 13.12
CA ASP A 27 -4.78 14.98 13.82
C ASP A 27 -5.44 13.92 12.93
N ILE A 28 -5.82 14.33 11.71
CA ILE A 28 -6.56 13.51 10.74
C ILE A 28 -5.92 13.68 9.37
N TYR A 29 -5.54 12.57 8.73
CA TYR A 29 -4.98 12.56 7.38
C TYR A 29 -6.04 12.05 6.39
N LEU A 30 -6.22 12.80 5.29
CA LEU A 30 -7.16 12.47 4.23
C LEU A 30 -6.42 12.01 2.97
N CYS A 31 -6.73 10.82 2.49
CA CYS A 31 -6.35 10.39 1.14
C CYS A 31 -7.60 10.31 0.27
N THR A 32 -7.78 11.31 -0.61
CA THR A 32 -8.92 11.43 -1.51
C THR A 32 -8.59 11.03 -2.95
N SER A 33 -7.46 10.34 -3.16
CA SER A 33 -6.99 9.90 -4.47
C SER A 33 -8.03 9.01 -5.18
N ARG A 34 -8.04 9.09 -6.52
CA ARG A 34 -8.86 8.20 -7.37
C ARG A 34 -8.14 6.91 -7.73
N PHE A 35 -6.82 6.95 -7.83
CA PHE A 35 -5.97 5.82 -8.20
C PHE A 35 -4.60 5.99 -7.56
N GLU A 36 -4.06 4.89 -7.02
CA GLU A 36 -2.74 4.80 -6.41
C GLU A 36 -2.19 3.39 -6.63
N GLY A 37 -0.86 3.25 -6.75
CA GLY A 37 -0.21 1.94 -6.71
C GLY A 37 -0.12 1.37 -5.28
N GLY A 38 -0.15 2.24 -4.28
CA GLY A 38 0.09 1.90 -2.88
C GLY A 38 0.64 3.11 -2.11
N PRO A 39 -0.23 3.97 -1.56
CA PRO A 39 0.19 5.27 -1.05
C PRO A 39 0.93 5.10 0.28
N LEU A 40 2.26 5.15 0.23
CA LEU A 40 3.12 5.20 1.42
C LEU A 40 2.73 6.30 2.42
N PRO A 41 2.27 7.50 1.98
CA PRO A 41 1.76 8.52 2.90
C PRO A 41 0.68 8.03 3.89
N VAL A 42 -0.14 7.05 3.51
CA VAL A 42 -1.14 6.45 4.42
C VAL A 42 -0.46 5.68 5.55
N ILE A 43 0.54 4.85 5.22
CA ILE A 43 1.29 4.08 6.21
C ILE A 43 2.10 5.02 7.12
N GLU A 44 2.71 6.06 6.55
CA GLU A 44 3.51 7.04 7.30
C GLU A 44 2.64 7.84 8.28
N ALA A 45 1.46 8.31 7.85
CA ALA A 45 0.49 8.99 8.71
C ALA A 45 -0.01 8.07 9.84
N MET A 46 -0.40 6.83 9.52
CA MET A 46 -0.83 5.87 10.54
C MET A 46 0.29 5.56 11.54
N ALA A 47 1.54 5.41 11.07
CA ALA A 47 2.71 5.19 11.93
C ALA A 47 2.98 6.37 12.86
N ALA A 48 2.67 7.60 12.42
CA ALA A 48 2.77 8.81 13.23
C ALA A 48 1.62 8.96 14.24
N GLY A 49 0.62 8.07 14.21
CA GLY A 49 -0.54 8.11 15.10
C GLY A 49 -1.69 8.98 14.58
N CYS A 50 -1.64 9.43 13.32
CA CYS A 50 -2.77 10.11 12.69
C CYS A 50 -3.91 9.13 12.46
N VAL A 51 -5.15 9.62 12.60
CA VAL A 51 -6.30 8.87 12.06
C VAL A 51 -6.37 9.08 10.56
N VAL A 52 -6.38 7.99 9.79
CA VAL A 52 -6.52 8.07 8.34
C VAL A 52 -7.97 7.85 7.91
N VAL A 53 -8.46 8.75 7.05
CA VAL A 53 -9.68 8.55 6.25
C VAL A 53 -9.27 8.53 4.78
N SER A 54 -9.51 7.42 4.11
CA SER A 54 -8.98 7.19 2.75
C SER A 54 -10.01 6.63 1.80
N THR A 55 -9.84 6.89 0.51
CA THR A 55 -10.46 6.06 -0.53
C THR A 55 -9.86 4.65 -0.54
N ARG A 56 -10.59 3.70 -1.15
CA ARG A 56 -10.15 2.31 -1.37
C ARG A 56 -9.21 2.20 -2.58
N VAL A 57 -8.02 2.79 -2.48
CA VAL A 57 -7.00 2.82 -3.55
C VAL A 57 -5.78 1.97 -3.21
N GLY A 58 -5.09 1.43 -4.22
CA GLY A 58 -3.89 0.59 -4.04
C GLY A 58 -4.10 -0.50 -2.98
N PHE A 59 -3.10 -0.66 -2.11
CA PHE A 59 -3.16 -1.59 -0.97
C PHE A 59 -3.87 -1.03 0.27
N VAL A 60 -4.46 0.17 0.22
CA VAL A 60 -5.05 0.80 1.42
C VAL A 60 -6.11 -0.09 2.10
N PRO A 61 -6.98 -0.82 1.39
CA PRO A 61 -7.93 -1.74 2.04
C PRO A 61 -7.27 -2.92 2.79
N GLU A 62 -6.02 -3.23 2.50
CA GLU A 62 -5.24 -4.25 3.22
C GLU A 62 -4.61 -3.65 4.49
N VAL A 63 -4.19 -2.38 4.44
CA VAL A 63 -3.63 -1.63 5.58
C VAL A 63 -4.74 -1.24 6.56
N ILE A 64 -5.85 -0.67 6.08
CA ILE A 64 -7.04 -0.35 6.87
C ILE A 64 -8.01 -1.52 6.76
N ASN A 65 -7.73 -2.57 7.52
CA ASN A 65 -8.50 -3.81 7.50
C ASN A 65 -9.66 -3.86 8.52
N SER A 66 -9.77 -2.85 9.38
CA SER A 66 -10.89 -2.66 10.29
C SER A 66 -11.18 -1.17 10.49
N ASP A 67 -12.40 -0.87 10.95
CA ASP A 67 -12.84 0.48 11.34
C ASP A 67 -12.16 0.98 12.63
N GLU A 68 -11.42 0.12 13.34
CA GLU A 68 -10.70 0.48 14.55
C GLU A 68 -9.38 1.21 14.28
N VAL A 69 -8.82 1.09 13.06
CA VAL A 69 -7.50 1.62 12.67
C VAL A 69 -7.55 2.69 11.59
N GLY A 70 -8.73 2.95 11.02
CA GLY A 70 -8.93 3.97 9.99
C GLY A 70 -10.33 3.86 9.37
N ILE A 71 -10.64 4.77 8.44
CA ILE A 71 -11.95 4.83 7.78
C ILE A 71 -11.77 4.77 6.27
N LEU A 72 -12.58 3.94 5.61
CA LEU A 72 -12.59 3.81 4.14
C LEU A 72 -13.84 4.43 3.55
N CYS A 73 -13.65 5.36 2.62
CA CYS A 73 -14.71 6.06 1.91
C CYS A 73 -14.71 5.69 0.40
N PRO A 74 -15.84 5.83 -0.29
CA PRO A 74 -15.90 5.66 -1.73
C PRO A 74 -15.20 6.83 -2.46
N VAL A 75 -14.64 6.54 -3.63
CA VAL A 75 -14.07 7.56 -4.54
C VAL A 75 -15.22 8.44 -5.09
N ASN A 76 -14.94 9.72 -5.31
CA ASN A 76 -15.89 10.70 -5.89
C ASN A 76 -17.16 10.94 -5.06
N SER A 77 -17.12 10.74 -3.74
CA SER A 77 -18.21 11.10 -2.84
C SER A 77 -17.67 11.82 -1.62
N ALA A 78 -18.09 13.07 -1.43
CA ALA A 78 -17.62 13.91 -0.32
C ALA A 78 -18.37 13.63 0.99
N GLU A 79 -19.65 13.25 0.93
CA GLU A 79 -20.51 13.06 2.10
C GLU A 79 -19.94 12.04 3.11
N PRO A 80 -19.40 10.87 2.71
CA PRO A 80 -18.77 9.95 3.66
C PRO A 80 -17.51 10.52 4.33
N PHE A 81 -16.74 11.35 3.63
CA PHE A 81 -15.58 12.02 4.22
C PHE A 81 -16.00 13.08 5.23
N GLU A 82 -17.03 13.86 4.90
CA GLU A 82 -17.61 14.85 5.80
C GLU A 82 -18.11 14.21 7.09
N GLY A 83 -18.91 13.14 7.00
CA GLY A 83 -19.41 12.41 8.16
C GLY A 83 -18.28 11.86 9.04
N ALA A 84 -17.25 11.27 8.43
CA ALA A 84 -16.08 10.78 9.15
C ALA A 84 -15.30 11.89 9.86
N LEU A 85 -15.06 13.02 9.16
CA LEU A 85 -14.37 14.18 9.74
C LEU A 85 -15.14 14.76 10.91
N MET A 86 -16.45 14.99 10.76
CA MET A 86 -17.29 15.58 11.81
C MET A 86 -17.31 14.70 13.05
N ASP A 87 -17.45 13.38 12.88
CA ASP A 87 -17.40 12.43 13.99
C ASP A 87 -16.05 12.45 14.72
N LEU A 88 -14.93 12.45 13.99
CA LEU A 88 -13.59 12.46 14.58
C LEU A 88 -13.22 13.80 15.23
N ILE A 89 -13.71 14.92 14.70
CA ILE A 89 -13.52 16.27 15.26
C ILE A 89 -14.32 16.39 16.57
N GLN A 90 -15.57 15.94 16.57
CA GLN A 90 -16.47 16.01 17.73
C GLN A 90 -16.13 14.99 18.83
N ASN A 91 -15.43 13.90 18.48
CA ASN A 91 -15.02 12.86 19.42
C ASN A 91 -13.48 12.70 19.51
N PRO A 92 -12.75 13.67 20.14
CA PRO A 92 -11.29 13.59 20.28
C PRO A 92 -10.78 12.30 20.93
N ARG A 93 -11.50 11.75 21.91
CA ARG A 93 -11.13 10.47 22.54
C ARG A 93 -11.11 9.32 21.53
N LYS A 94 -12.17 9.23 20.71
CA LYS A 94 -12.25 8.22 19.64
C LYS A 94 -11.09 8.40 18.65
N ARG A 95 -10.80 9.63 18.25
CA ARG A 95 -9.69 9.97 17.36
C ARG A 95 -8.35 9.52 17.92
N ILE A 96 -8.04 9.87 19.17
CA ILE A 96 -6.78 9.51 19.85
C ILE A 96 -6.63 7.99 19.98
N GLU A 97 -7.69 7.31 20.41
CA GLU A 97 -7.66 5.84 20.56
C GLU A 97 -7.49 5.14 19.20
N MET A 98 -8.18 5.61 18.15
CA MET A 98 -8.03 5.08 16.79
C MET A 98 -6.62 5.31 16.23
N GLY A 99 -6.07 6.51 16.40
CA GLY A 99 -4.70 6.83 15.97
C GLY A 99 -3.65 5.98 16.68
N SER A 100 -3.82 5.75 17.98
CA SER A 100 -2.95 4.85 18.74
C SER A 100 -3.03 3.40 18.24
N ARG A 101 -4.23 2.90 17.93
CA ARG A 101 -4.41 1.55 17.35
C ARG A 101 -3.81 1.45 15.95
N ALA A 102 -3.94 2.50 15.14
CA ALA A 102 -3.35 2.57 13.81
C ALA A 102 -1.82 2.47 13.86
N ALA A 103 -1.17 3.25 14.74
CA ALA A 103 0.29 3.20 14.92
C ALA A 103 0.77 1.82 15.37
N ASP A 104 0.07 1.21 16.33
CA ASP A 104 0.33 -0.14 16.80
C ASP A 104 0.16 -1.20 15.68
N HIS A 105 -0.89 -1.05 14.87
CA HIS A 105 -1.17 -1.92 13.73
C HIS A 105 -0.03 -1.86 12.70
N ILE A 106 0.39 -0.66 12.31
CA ILE A 106 1.50 -0.48 11.36
C ILE A 106 2.79 -1.05 11.92
N LYS A 107 3.12 -0.76 13.18
CA LYS A 107 4.34 -1.28 13.82
C LYS A 107 4.41 -2.81 13.83
N ARG A 108 3.27 -3.48 14.03
CA ARG A 108 3.20 -4.96 14.08
C ARG A 108 3.22 -5.62 12.71
N ASN A 109 2.51 -5.04 11.74
CA ASN A 109 2.17 -5.74 10.49
C ASN A 109 2.88 -5.20 9.24
N TRP A 110 3.28 -3.92 9.25
CA TRP A 110 3.78 -3.20 8.09
C TRP A 110 5.20 -2.62 8.31
N GLY A 111 5.84 -3.00 9.41
CA GLY A 111 7.23 -2.64 9.68
C GLY A 111 8.21 -3.48 8.86
N TRP A 112 9.33 -2.88 8.45
CA TRP A 112 10.42 -3.55 7.72
C TRP A 112 10.93 -4.86 8.34
N GLY A 113 10.76 -5.04 9.66
CA GLY A 113 11.13 -6.29 10.34
C GLY A 113 10.29 -7.50 9.91
N HIS A 114 9.04 -7.31 9.49
CA HIS A 114 8.15 -8.40 9.08
C HIS A 114 8.43 -8.85 7.64
N ASP A 115 8.61 -7.91 6.71
CA ASP A 115 8.72 -8.23 5.28
C ASP A 115 10.14 -8.59 4.83
N ARG A 116 11.18 -8.12 5.53
CA ARG A 116 12.57 -8.38 5.15
C ARG A 116 12.87 -9.87 5.03
N GLY A 117 12.41 -10.68 5.98
CA GLY A 117 12.64 -12.13 5.97
C GLY A 117 12.01 -12.80 4.75
N ARG A 118 10.75 -12.46 4.44
CA ARG A 118 10.02 -13.01 3.29
C ARG A 118 10.68 -12.64 1.96
N ILE A 119 11.10 -11.39 1.82
CA ILE A 119 11.80 -10.92 0.62
C ILE A 119 13.13 -11.68 0.49
N ILE A 120 13.95 -11.72 1.54
CA ILE A 120 15.23 -12.45 1.50
C ILE A 120 15.01 -13.91 1.11
N THR A 121 14.07 -14.61 1.76
CA THR A 121 13.74 -16.00 1.43
C THR A 121 13.30 -16.18 -0.02
N ALA A 122 12.49 -15.26 -0.57
CA ALA A 122 12.09 -15.30 -1.97
C ALA A 122 13.30 -15.13 -2.91
N TYR A 123 14.20 -14.19 -2.60
CA TYR A 123 15.42 -14.00 -3.37
C TYR A 123 16.39 -15.19 -3.26
N GLU A 124 16.53 -15.79 -2.08
CA GLU A 124 17.33 -16.99 -1.84
C GLU A 124 16.79 -18.19 -2.63
N ALA A 125 15.47 -18.36 -2.69
CA ALA A 125 14.84 -19.41 -3.49
C ALA A 125 15.16 -19.25 -4.99
N VAL A 126 15.08 -18.02 -5.51
CA VAL A 126 15.46 -17.71 -6.91
C VAL A 126 16.96 -17.90 -7.15
N ALA A 127 17.81 -17.57 -6.17
CA ALA A 127 19.24 -17.78 -6.31
C ALA A 127 19.64 -19.27 -6.32
N GLN A 128 18.90 -20.11 -5.60
CA GLN A 128 19.13 -21.56 -5.55
C GLN A 128 18.65 -22.28 -6.82
N ASP A 129 17.53 -21.83 -7.40
CA ASP A 129 17.01 -22.34 -8.68
C ASP A 129 16.78 -21.16 -9.65
N PRO A 130 17.84 -20.65 -10.29
CA PRO A 130 17.72 -19.48 -11.14
C PRO A 130 16.82 -19.80 -12.34
N PRO A 131 15.82 -18.94 -12.65
CA PRO A 131 14.94 -19.17 -13.78
C PRO A 131 15.79 -19.30 -15.04
N THR A 132 15.53 -20.35 -15.82
CA THR A 132 16.25 -20.56 -17.07
C THR A 132 16.02 -19.33 -17.96
N PRO A 133 17.06 -18.69 -18.52
CA PRO A 133 16.87 -17.50 -19.34
C PRO A 133 15.83 -17.77 -20.44
N ILE A 134 14.97 -16.78 -20.72
CA ILE A 134 13.86 -16.91 -21.67
C ILE A 134 14.34 -17.50 -23.02
N GLY A 135 15.54 -17.14 -23.47
CA GLY A 135 16.14 -17.71 -24.68
C GLY A 135 16.38 -19.23 -24.62
N PHE A 136 16.75 -19.78 -23.46
CA PHE A 136 16.91 -21.22 -23.26
C PHE A 136 15.57 -21.95 -23.19
N GLN A 137 14.52 -21.32 -22.67
CA GLN A 137 13.17 -21.90 -22.64
C GLN A 137 12.59 -22.00 -24.06
N ILE A 138 12.76 -20.96 -24.88
CA ILE A 138 12.36 -20.96 -26.29
C ILE A 138 13.16 -22.01 -27.08
N LEU A 139 14.48 -22.09 -26.89
CA LEU A 139 15.32 -23.09 -27.56
C LEU A 139 14.93 -24.53 -27.17
N ARG A 140 14.64 -24.80 -25.88
CA ARG A 140 14.14 -26.10 -25.42
C ARG A 140 12.78 -26.46 -26.04
N ALA A 141 11.85 -25.51 -26.08
CA ALA A 141 10.54 -25.71 -26.69
C ALA A 141 10.67 -26.02 -28.19
N LEU A 142 11.48 -25.25 -28.93
CA LEU A 142 11.75 -25.48 -30.35
C LEU A 142 12.43 -26.84 -30.62
N LEU A 143 13.41 -27.23 -29.79
CA LEU A 143 14.07 -28.54 -29.90
C LEU A 143 13.11 -29.70 -29.61
N SER A 144 12.19 -29.56 -28.64
CA SER A 144 11.16 -30.58 -28.36
C SER A 144 10.15 -30.75 -29.51
N CYS A 145 9.78 -29.66 -30.18
CA CYS A 145 8.96 -29.70 -31.40
C CYS A 145 9.70 -30.38 -32.56
N LEU A 146 10.99 -30.10 -32.76
CA LEU A 146 11.80 -30.73 -33.81
C LEU A 146 12.03 -32.22 -33.56
N ALA A 147 12.20 -32.64 -32.30
CA ALA A 147 12.32 -34.06 -31.94
C ALA A 147 11.04 -34.86 -32.26
N GLY A 148 9.86 -34.26 -32.09
CA GLY A 148 8.57 -34.86 -32.48
C GLY A 148 8.43 -35.05 -34.00
N ILE A 149 8.96 -34.11 -34.80
CA ILE A 149 8.94 -34.17 -36.27
C ILE A 149 9.87 -35.27 -36.79
N ILE A 150 11.06 -35.44 -36.19
CA ILE A 150 12.05 -36.45 -36.60
C ILE A 150 11.55 -37.88 -36.32
N PHE A 151 10.81 -38.11 -35.23
CA PHE A 151 10.25 -39.44 -34.89
C PHE A 151 8.97 -39.79 -35.67
N ALA A 152 8.13 -38.80 -36.03
CA ALA A 152 6.94 -39.04 -36.84
C ALA A 152 7.27 -39.46 -38.29
N GLY A 153 8.44 -39.07 -38.82
CA GLY A 153 8.88 -39.40 -40.18
C GLY A 153 9.42 -40.83 -40.39
N ARG A 154 9.62 -41.64 -39.33
CA ARG A 154 10.18 -43.01 -39.43
C ARG A 154 9.16 -44.15 -39.39
N ARG A 155 7.86 -43.88 -39.18
CA ARG A 155 6.79 -44.90 -39.27
C ARG A 155 6.05 -44.81 -40.61
N LYS A 156 6.70 -45.22 -41.70
CA LYS A 156 6.06 -45.70 -42.94
C LYS A 156 7.14 -46.33 -43.84
N ARG A 157 7.47 -47.59 -43.54
CA ARG A 157 7.89 -48.60 -44.51
C ARG A 157 7.35 -49.94 -44.04
#